data_AF-A0A5R2N2L5-F1
#
_entry.id   AF-A0A5R2N2L5-F1
#
_cell.length_a   1.000
_cell.length_b   1.000
_cell.length_c   1.000
_cell.angle_alpha   90.00
_cell.angle_beta   90.00
_cell.angle_gamma   90.00
#
_symmetry.space_group_name_H-M   'P 1'
#
loop_
_entity.id
_entity.type
_entity.pdbx_description
1 polymer ?
#
loop_
_entity_poly.entity_id
_entity_poly.type
_entity_poly.pdbx_seq_one_letter_code
_entity_poly.pdbx_strand_id
1 'polypeptide(L)'
;ALNPSMTIGGQITETILRHRPMHHDDAQARAAQLLGRVRVANPERVLKLYPHELSGGMQQRANIAIAIALDPALLVMDEPTTALDASVQSEIIAILDDLRREHRTSIL
;
A
#
# COMPACT_ATOMS: atom_id res chain seq x y z
N ALA A 1 9.51 -1.60 4.17
CA ALA A 1 10.18 -0.48 3.49
C ALA A 1 10.20 -0.77 1.99
N LEU A 2 9.99 0.26 1.15
CA LEU A 2 9.99 0.10 -0.31
C LEU A 2 11.41 -0.20 -0.82
N ASN A 3 11.53 -1.12 -1.77
CA ASN A 3 12.75 -1.39 -2.52
C ASN A 3 12.98 -0.26 -3.55
N PRO A 4 14.06 0.54 -3.43
CA PRO A 4 14.30 1.69 -4.31
C PRO A 4 14.58 1.30 -5.76
N SER A 5 14.99 0.05 -6.01
CA SER A 5 15.34 -0.46 -7.34
C SER A 5 14.14 -1.03 -8.10
N MET A 6 12.94 -1.00 -7.52
CA MET A 6 11.73 -1.56 -8.11
C MET A 6 10.62 -0.52 -8.19
N THR A 7 9.80 -0.59 -9.22
CA THR A 7 8.58 0.24 -9.30
C THR A 7 7.59 -0.17 -8.20
N ILE A 8 6.71 0.74 -7.82
CA ILE A 8 5.66 0.48 -6.83
C ILE A 8 4.79 -0.72 -7.25
N GLY A 9 4.40 -0.75 -8.53
CA GLY A 9 3.61 -1.85 -9.06
C GLY A 9 4.38 -3.17 -9.05
N GLY A 10 5.67 -3.15 -9.41
CA GLY A 10 6.51 -4.35 -9.37
C GLY A 10 6.55 -4.98 -7.97
N GLN A 11 6.71 -4.18 -6.93
CA GLN A 11 6.78 -4.67 -5.54
C GLN A 11 5.45 -5.21 -5.03
N ILE A 12 4.33 -4.53 -5.33
CA ILE A 12 3.00 -4.99 -4.93
C ILE A 12 2.66 -6.29 -5.67
N THR A 13 2.84 -6.32 -7.00
CA THR A 13 2.59 -7.49 -7.85
C THR A 13 3.45 -8.68 -7.41
N GLU A 14 4.74 -8.47 -7.16
CA GLU A 14 5.63 -9.51 -6.66
C GLU A 14 5.15 -10.08 -5.32
N THR A 15 4.77 -9.21 -4.37
CA THR A 15 4.25 -9.63 -3.06
C THR A 15 3.04 -10.54 -3.21
N ILE A 16 2.11 -10.19 -4.11
CA ILE A 16 0.90 -10.98 -4.37
C ILE A 16 1.27 -12.32 -5.01
N LEU A 17 2.06 -12.31 -6.09
CA LEU A 17 2.44 -13.52 -6.84
C LEU A 17 3.25 -14.52 -6.00
N ARG A 18 4.00 -14.04 -5.01
CA ARG A 18 4.75 -14.91 -4.07
C ARG A 18 3.85 -15.71 -3.13
N HIS A 19 2.63 -15.24 -2.86
CA HIS A 19 1.74 -15.85 -1.86
C HIS A 19 0.45 -16.43 -2.44
N ARG A 20 0.04 -15.99 -3.64
CA ARG A 20 -1.16 -16.49 -4.32
C ARG A 20 -0.83 -16.89 -5.76
N PRO A 21 -1.24 -18.09 -6.22
CA PRO A 21 -1.13 -18.45 -7.62
C PRO A 21 -2.12 -17.61 -8.42
N MET A 22 -1.61 -16.69 -9.23
CA MET A 22 -2.41 -15.79 -10.07
C MET A 22 -1.62 -15.37 -11.31
N HIS A 23 -2.31 -14.95 -12.37
CA HIS A 23 -1.66 -14.43 -13.56
C HIS A 23 -1.07 -13.04 -13.30
N HIS A 24 0.03 -12.69 -13.97
CA HIS A 24 0.71 -11.41 -13.77
C HIS A 24 -0.23 -10.21 -13.98
N ASP A 25 -1.06 -10.25 -15.02
CA ASP A 25 -1.99 -9.16 -15.34
C ASP A 25 -3.06 -8.97 -14.26
N ASP A 26 -3.56 -10.07 -13.67
CA ASP A 26 -4.51 -10.01 -12.56
C ASP A 26 -3.85 -9.43 -11.31
N ALA A 27 -2.58 -9.76 -11.07
CA ALA A 27 -1.81 -9.20 -9.96
C ALA A 27 -1.58 -7.70 -10.11
N GLN A 28 -1.31 -7.25 -11.34
CA GLN A 28 -1.16 -5.83 -11.65
C GLN A 28 -2.48 -5.07 -11.49
N ALA A 29 -3.60 -5.63 -11.93
CA ALA A 29 -4.93 -5.06 -11.71
C ALA A 29 -5.26 -4.99 -10.21
N ARG A 30 -4.95 -6.04 -9.44
CA ARG A 30 -5.08 -6.05 -7.97
C ARG A 30 -4.19 -4.98 -7.33
N ALA A 31 -2.97 -4.77 -7.82
CA ALA A 31 -2.08 -3.73 -7.33
C ALA A 31 -2.65 -2.31 -7.54
N ALA A 32 -3.27 -2.04 -8.70
CA ALA A 32 -3.98 -0.79 -8.94
C ALA A 32 -5.15 -0.59 -7.96
N GLN A 33 -5.94 -1.65 -7.73
CA GLN A 33 -7.04 -1.61 -6.76
C GLN A 33 -6.54 -1.31 -5.34
N LEU A 34 -5.45 -1.94 -4.90
CA LEU A 34 -4.87 -1.72 -3.57
C LEU A 34 -4.40 -0.27 -3.40
N LEU A 35 -3.74 0.30 -4.40
CA LEU A 35 -3.38 1.72 -4.39
C LEU A 35 -4.61 2.63 -4.35
N GLY A 36 -5.69 2.28 -5.06
CA GLY A 36 -6.97 2.98 -4.96
C GLY A 36 -7.56 2.97 -3.55
N ARG A 37 -7.48 1.84 -2.84
CA ARG A 37 -7.99 1.69 -1.46
C ARG A 37 -7.26 2.58 -0.46
N VAL A 38 -5.96 2.79 -0.65
CA VAL A 38 -5.17 3.74 0.16
C VAL A 38 -5.23 5.17 -0.39
N ARG A 39 -6.26 5.49 -1.18
CA ARG A 39 -6.57 6.82 -1.72
C ARG A 39 -5.41 7.43 -2.52
N VAL A 40 -4.64 6.61 -3.24
CA VAL A 40 -3.63 7.10 -4.19
C VAL A 40 -4.32 7.54 -5.47
N ALA A 41 -4.14 8.81 -5.84
CA ALA A 41 -4.66 9.34 -7.11
C ALA A 41 -3.90 8.73 -8.30
N ASN A 42 -4.64 8.42 -9.36
CA ASN A 42 -4.13 7.78 -10.59
C ASN A 42 -3.27 6.51 -10.32
N PRO A 43 -3.84 5.45 -9.71
CA PRO A 43 -3.11 4.22 -9.38
C PRO A 43 -2.28 3.66 -10.53
N GLU A 44 -2.84 3.62 -11.75
CA GLU A 44 -2.18 3.11 -12.96
C GLU A 44 -0.88 3.85 -13.30
N ARG A 45 -0.85 5.16 -13.02
CA ARG A 45 0.37 5.96 -13.20
C ARG A 45 1.37 5.64 -12.09
N VAL A 46 0.91 5.56 -10.85
CA VAL A 46 1.76 5.33 -9.67
C VAL A 46 2.40 3.94 -9.70
N LEU A 47 1.73 2.93 -10.24
CA LEU A 47 2.31 1.58 -10.43
C LEU A 47 3.63 1.61 -11.22
N LYS A 48 3.80 2.58 -12.11
CA LYS A 48 4.97 2.72 -12.98
C LYS A 48 6.11 3.52 -12.35
N LEU A 49 5.84 4.20 -11.23
CA LEU A 49 6.82 5.06 -10.55
C LEU A 49 7.70 4.26 -9.59
N TYR A 50 8.88 4.79 -9.32
CA TYR A 50 9.80 4.33 -8.28
C TYR A 50 9.56 5.08 -6.97
N PRO A 51 9.98 4.52 -5.82
CA PRO A 51 9.78 5.14 -4.51
C PRO A 51 10.30 6.59 -4.41
N HIS A 52 11.46 6.88 -5.00
CA HIS A 52 12.07 8.22 -4.96
C HIS A 52 11.31 9.27 -5.77
N GLU A 53 10.38 8.87 -6.65
CA GLU A 53 9.53 9.77 -7.42
C GLU A 53 8.23 10.15 -6.68
N LEU A 54 8.01 9.56 -5.49
CA LEU A 54 6.82 9.77 -4.66
C LEU A 54 7.12 10.69 -3.47
N SER A 55 6.14 11.51 -3.10
CA SER A 55 6.19 12.23 -1.81
C SER A 55 6.21 11.24 -0.64
N GLY A 56 6.69 11.66 0.54
CA GLY A 56 6.71 10.80 1.73
C GLY A 56 5.34 10.19 2.07
N GLY A 57 4.26 11.00 2.00
CA GLY A 57 2.89 10.52 2.19
C GLY A 57 2.44 9.51 1.13
N MET A 58 2.87 9.66 -0.13
CA MET A 58 2.57 8.69 -1.18
C MET A 58 3.36 7.38 -1.00
N GLN A 59 4.64 7.46 -0.60
CA GLN A 59 5.45 6.28 -0.28
C GLN A 59 4.84 5.50 0.88
N GLN A 60 4.34 6.21 1.89
CA GLN A 60 3.68 5.58 3.01
C GLN A 60 2.37 4.88 2.62
N ARG A 61 1.53 5.53 1.79
CA ARG A 61 0.33 4.86 1.25
C ARG A 61 0.69 3.62 0.45
N ALA A 62 1.72 3.68 -0.38
CA ALA A 62 2.20 2.52 -1.11
C ALA A 62 2.68 1.40 -0.18
N ASN A 63 3.39 1.72 0.90
CA ASN A 63 3.76 0.73 1.93
C ASN A 63 2.52 0.10 2.59
N ILE A 64 1.49 0.90 2.93
CA ILE A 64 0.23 0.38 3.50
C ILE A 64 -0.45 -0.54 2.49
N ALA A 65 -0.49 -0.17 1.21
CA ALA A 65 -1.06 -0.99 0.13
C ALA A 65 -0.37 -2.36 0.02
N ILE A 66 0.96 -2.39 0.14
CA ILE A 66 1.74 -3.65 0.20
C ILE A 66 1.37 -4.44 1.46
N ALA A 67 1.30 -3.77 2.61
CA ALA A 67 1.03 -4.43 3.88
C ALA A 67 -0.36 -5.10 3.92
N ILE A 68 -1.36 -4.50 3.26
CA ILE A 68 -2.71 -5.07 3.17
C ILE A 68 -2.91 -5.96 1.93
N ALA A 69 -1.91 -6.12 1.06
CA ALA A 69 -2.08 -6.82 -0.23
C ALA A 69 -2.56 -8.27 -0.08
N LEU A 70 -2.24 -8.88 1.06
CA LEU A 70 -2.57 -10.27 1.38
C LEU A 70 -3.76 -10.42 2.33
N ASP A 71 -4.47 -9.33 2.65
CA ASP A 71 -5.60 -9.29 3.59
C ASP A 71 -5.20 -9.89 4.98
N PRO A 72 -4.18 -9.33 5.66
CA PRO A 72 -3.67 -9.92 6.90
C PRO A 72 -4.67 -9.81 8.06
N ALA A 73 -4.67 -10.80 8.94
CA ALA A 73 -5.46 -10.77 10.17
C ALA A 73 -4.87 -9.84 11.26
N LEU A 74 -3.56 -9.56 11.19
CA LEU A 74 -2.83 -8.66 12.08
C LEU A 74 -1.85 -7.81 11.26
N LEU A 75 -1.91 -6.50 11.44
CA LEU A 75 -0.99 -5.53 10.88
C LEU A 75 -0.26 -4.82 12.01
N VAL A 76 1.06 -5.01 12.10
CA VAL A 76 1.91 -4.30 13.06
C VAL A 76 2.60 -3.16 12.32
N MET A 77 2.48 -1.94 12.82
CA MET A 77 3.17 -0.79 12.22
C MET A 77 3.94 -0.04 13.29
N ASP A 78 5.26 -0.09 13.20
CA ASP A 78 6.13 0.71 14.06
C ASP A 78 6.25 2.12 13.47
N GLU A 79 5.81 3.13 14.21
CA GLU A 79 5.82 4.53 13.82
C GLU A 79 5.20 4.83 12.43
N PRO A 80 3.92 4.47 12.19
CA PRO A 80 3.33 4.56 10.85
C PRO A 80 3.28 5.98 10.34
N THR A 81 3.24 7.00 11.18
CA THR A 81 2.99 8.40 10.80
C THR A 81 4.18 9.32 11.00
N THR A 82 5.33 8.80 11.42
CA THR A 82 6.52 9.61 11.68
C THR A 82 6.99 10.30 10.39
N ALA A 83 7.35 11.59 10.51
CA ALA A 83 7.77 12.47 9.41
C ALA A 83 6.68 12.89 8.40
N LEU A 84 5.39 12.63 8.69
CA LEU A 84 4.28 13.24 7.94
C LEU A 84 3.74 14.50 8.63
N ASP A 85 3.19 15.42 7.84
CA ASP A 85 2.39 16.53 8.37
C ASP A 85 1.05 16.04 8.94
N ALA A 86 0.48 16.80 9.89
CA ALA A 86 -0.72 16.41 10.62
C ALA A 86 -1.95 16.14 9.73
N SER A 87 -2.03 16.75 8.54
CA SER A 87 -3.14 16.55 7.61
C SER A 87 -3.04 15.18 6.93
N VAL A 88 -1.83 14.79 6.47
CA VAL A 88 -1.59 13.47 5.88
C VAL A 88 -1.69 12.38 6.94
N GLN A 89 -1.22 12.60 8.16
CA GLN A 89 -1.38 11.65 9.27
C GLN A 89 -2.85 11.29 9.51
N SER A 90 -3.71 12.30 9.59
CA SER A 90 -5.16 12.10 9.81
C SER A 90 -5.78 11.27 8.69
N GLU A 91 -5.35 11.48 7.45
CA GLU A 91 -5.85 10.70 6.31
C GLU A 91 -5.37 9.25 6.35
N ILE A 92 -4.12 9.01 6.76
CA ILE A 92 -3.59 7.65 6.95
C ILE A 92 -4.35 6.91 8.04
N ILE A 93 -4.60 7.57 9.18
CA ILE A 93 -5.38 6.96 10.28
C ILE A 93 -6.79 6.61 9.80
N ALA A 94 -7.42 7.47 9.00
CA ALA A 94 -8.73 7.18 8.42
C ALA A 94 -8.70 5.95 7.50
N ILE A 95 -7.69 5.84 6.64
CA ILE A 95 -7.48 4.65 5.79
C ILE A 95 -7.34 3.39 6.65
N LEU A 96 -6.58 3.45 7.74
CA LEU A 96 -6.38 2.31 8.64
C LEU A 96 -7.66 1.92 9.39
N ASP A 97 -8.48 2.86 9.86
CA ASP A 97 -9.77 2.52 10.49
C ASP A 97 -10.76 1.93 9.49
N ASP A 98 -10.79 2.42 8.25
CA ASP A 98 -11.59 1.85 7.16
C ASP A 98 -11.18 0.39 6.91
N LEU A 99 -9.87 0.13 6.80
CA LEU A 99 -9.30 -1.22 6.60
C LEU A 99 -9.60 -2.17 7.77
N ARG A 100 -9.47 -1.68 9.01
CA ARG A 100 -9.78 -2.45 10.24
C ARG A 100 -11.23 -2.94 10.24
N ARG A 101 -12.17 -2.07 9.84
CA ARG A 101 -13.61 -2.39 9.82
C ARG A 101 -13.95 -3.39 8.73
N GLU A 102 -13.35 -3.25 7.55
CA GLU A 102 -13.66 -4.08 6.39
C GLU A 102 -13.08 -5.50 6.52
N HIS A 103 -11.84 -5.65 7.03
CA HIS A 103 -11.11 -6.93 7.00
C HIS A 103 -11.03 -7.67 8.33
N ARG A 104 -11.61 -7.13 9.41
CA ARG A 104 -11.40 -7.62 10.80
C ARG A 104 -9.92 -7.74 11.18
N THR A 105 -9.06 -7.00 10.49
CA THR A 105 -7.62 -6.94 10.74
C THR A 105 -7.40 -6.25 12.07
N SER A 106 -6.65 -6.85 12.99
CA SER A 106 -6.16 -6.15 14.18
C SER A 106 -4.98 -5.27 13.78
N ILE A 107 -4.94 -4.02 14.27
CA ILE A 107 -3.83 -3.09 14.01
C ILE A 107 -3.15 -2.80 15.36
N LEU A 108 -1.83 -2.99 15.42
CA LEU A 108 -1.00 -2.79 16.62
C LEU A 108 0.13 -1.80 16.34
#